data_AF-A0A447RKR2-F1
#
_entry.id   AF-A0A447RKR2-F1
#
_cell.length_a   1.000
_cell.length_b   1.000
_cell.length_c   1.000
_cell.angle_alpha   90.00
_cell.angle_beta   90.00
_cell.angle_gamma   90.00
#
_symmetry.space_group_name_H-M   'P 1'
#
loop_
_entity.id
_entity.type
_entity.pdbx_description
1 polymer ?
#
loop_
_entity_poly.entity_id
_entity_poly.type
_entity_poly.pdbx_seq_one_letter_code
_entity_poly.pdbx_strand_id
1 'polypeptide(L)'
;MSFNTIIDWNGCSADQQQQLLTRPAISASDSISKTVTEILNNVKANGDAALREYSAKFDKTTVAALQVSEAEIAAAGERLSDELKQAMAVAVKNIETFHNAQQLQAVDVETLPGVRCQQVTRPIASVGLYIPGGSAPLFSTVLMLATPARIAGCQQVVLCSPPPIADEILYAAQLCGVKTIFNVGGAQAIRRPRPRTESVPKVDKIFGPGNAYVTEAKRPGQPASGRRSHRHAGRPVGSTGDRRQRR
;
A
#
# COMPACT_ATOMS: atom_id res chain seq x y z
N MET A 1 15.34 15.33 28.77
CA MET A 1 16.43 14.92 27.87
C MET A 1 16.35 15.80 26.62
N SER A 2 17.34 16.65 26.38
CA SER A 2 17.34 17.57 25.23
C SER A 2 17.65 16.78 23.96
N PHE A 3 16.79 16.88 22.94
CA PHE A 3 16.97 16.22 21.64
C PHE A 3 17.89 16.98 20.67
N ASN A 4 18.59 18.03 21.13
CA ASN A 4 19.36 18.92 20.27
C ASN A 4 20.80 19.10 20.75
N THR A 5 21.66 18.18 20.34
CA THR A 5 23.09 18.46 20.25
C THR A 5 23.51 18.20 18.80
N ILE A 6 24.07 19.21 18.13
CA ILE A 6 24.66 19.04 16.80
C ILE A 6 25.77 18.00 16.93
N ILE A 7 25.73 16.99 16.07
CA ILE A 7 26.75 15.94 16.04
C ILE A 7 27.85 16.40 15.07
N ASP A 8 29.06 16.60 15.59
CA ASP A 8 30.25 16.75 14.76
C ASP A 8 30.73 15.37 14.31
N TRP A 9 30.49 15.05 13.03
CA TRP A 9 30.81 13.75 12.43
C TRP A 9 32.31 13.41 12.53
N ASN A 10 33.18 14.41 12.33
CA ASN A 10 34.64 14.21 12.36
C ASN A 10 35.17 14.07 13.80
N GLY A 11 34.42 14.56 14.79
CA GLY A 11 34.71 14.38 16.21
C GLY A 11 34.23 13.04 16.78
N CYS A 12 33.47 12.25 16.02
CA CYS A 12 32.99 10.93 16.43
C CYS A 12 34.02 9.83 16.15
N SER A 13 34.11 8.83 17.03
CA SER A 13 34.84 7.60 16.75
C SER A 13 34.19 6.79 15.62
N ALA A 14 34.92 5.86 15.01
CA ALA A 14 34.38 4.96 13.99
C ALA A 14 33.15 4.17 14.49
N ASP A 15 33.16 3.73 15.75
CA ASP A 15 32.05 3.02 16.38
C ASP A 15 30.82 3.93 16.56
N GLN A 16 31.03 5.19 16.96
CA GLN A 16 29.96 6.17 17.07
C GLN A 16 29.35 6.47 15.70
N GLN A 17 30.18 6.64 14.67
CA GLN A 17 29.71 6.81 13.29
C GLN A 17 28.87 5.62 12.82
N GLN A 18 29.32 4.38 13.09
CA GLN A 18 28.53 3.19 12.78
C GLN A 18 27.19 3.16 13.53
N GLN A 19 27.18 3.45 14.83
CA GLN A 19 25.96 3.49 15.63
C GLN A 19 24.98 4.55 15.15
N LEU A 20 25.46 5.73 14.77
CA LEU A 20 24.64 6.84 14.24
C LEU A 20 23.99 6.52 12.90
N LEU A 21 24.61 5.63 12.11
CA LEU A 21 24.05 5.15 10.84
C LEU A 21 23.06 3.99 11.03
N THR A 22 22.96 3.40 12.24
CA THR A 22 22.00 2.33 12.50
C THR A 22 20.57 2.86 12.51
N ARG A 23 19.65 2.08 11.93
CA ARG A 23 18.22 2.28 12.15
C ARG A 23 17.83 1.52 13.41
N PRO A 24 16.92 2.04 14.26
CA PRO A 24 16.34 1.26 15.34
C PRO A 24 15.85 -0.08 14.79
N ALA A 25 16.37 -1.18 15.33
CA ALA A 25 16.00 -2.51 14.89
C ALA A 25 14.51 -2.74 15.23
N ILE A 26 13.67 -2.77 14.20
CA ILE A 26 12.29 -3.23 14.34
C ILE A 26 12.32 -4.73 14.04
N SER A 27 12.71 -5.55 15.01
CA SER A 27 12.36 -6.96 14.95
C SER A 27 10.83 -7.04 15.12
N ALA A 28 10.15 -7.68 14.16
CA ALA A 28 8.78 -8.12 14.42
C ALA A 28 8.86 -9.06 15.62
N SER A 29 8.25 -8.69 16.74
CA SER A 29 8.23 -9.56 17.91
C SER A 29 7.50 -10.85 17.54
N ASP A 30 7.91 -11.98 18.12
CA ASP A 30 7.23 -13.27 17.91
C ASP A 30 5.72 -13.17 18.19
N SER A 31 5.32 -12.26 19.08
CA SER A 31 3.92 -11.95 19.37
C SER A 31 3.17 -11.33 18.17
N ILE A 32 3.78 -10.41 17.42
CA ILE A 32 3.17 -9.82 16.22
C ILE A 32 3.03 -10.89 15.14
N SER A 33 4.07 -11.70 14.92
CA SER A 33 4.06 -12.78 13.93
C SER A 33 2.97 -13.83 14.22
N LYS A 34 2.81 -14.23 15.49
CA LYS A 34 1.73 -15.13 15.93
C LYS A 34 0.35 -14.52 15.68
N THR A 35 0.14 -13.28 16.12
CA THR A 35 -1.13 -12.56 15.94
C THR A 35 -1.50 -12.44 14.46
N VAL A 36 -0.56 -12.04 13.62
CA VAL A 36 -0.78 -11.94 12.17
C VAL A 36 -1.10 -13.30 11.56
N THR A 37 -0.41 -14.36 11.97
CA THR A 37 -0.69 -15.72 11.49
C THR A 37 -2.10 -16.18 11.87
N GLU A 38 -2.53 -15.92 13.10
CA GLU A 38 -3.89 -16.22 13.57
C GLU A 38 -4.95 -15.46 12.76
N ILE A 39 -4.75 -14.16 12.54
CA ILE A 39 -5.64 -13.33 11.71
C ILE A 39 -5.75 -13.89 10.30
N LEU A 40 -4.61 -14.18 9.66
CA LEU A 40 -4.59 -14.69 8.29
C LEU A 40 -5.25 -16.07 8.18
N ASN A 41 -5.06 -16.94 9.18
CA ASN A 41 -5.70 -18.26 9.22
C ASN A 41 -7.21 -18.15 9.46
N ASN A 42 -7.66 -17.24 10.33
CA ASN A 42 -9.08 -17.01 10.57
C ASN A 42 -9.77 -16.49 9.30
N VAL A 43 -9.19 -15.49 8.63
CA VAL A 43 -9.70 -14.98 7.34
C VAL A 43 -9.71 -16.07 6.27
N LYS A 44 -8.71 -16.96 6.28
CA LYS A 44 -8.65 -18.10 5.36
C LYS A 44 -9.78 -19.12 5.59
N ALA A 45 -10.14 -19.36 6.84
CA ALA A 45 -11.17 -20.33 7.21
C ALA A 45 -12.60 -19.78 7.10
N ASN A 46 -12.79 -18.53 7.53
CA ASN A 46 -14.10 -17.95 7.79
C ASN A 46 -14.47 -16.77 6.87
N GLY A 47 -13.64 -16.48 5.86
CA GLY A 47 -13.98 -15.57 4.77
C GLY A 47 -14.42 -14.18 5.23
N ASP A 48 -15.50 -13.68 4.65
CA ASP A 48 -16.04 -12.35 4.93
C ASP A 48 -16.53 -12.19 6.39
N ALA A 49 -16.90 -13.29 7.07
CA ALA A 49 -17.31 -13.23 8.47
C ALA A 49 -16.16 -12.79 9.38
N ALA A 50 -14.96 -13.35 9.17
CA ALA A 50 -13.75 -12.94 9.89
C ALA A 50 -13.36 -11.48 9.56
N LEU A 51 -13.55 -11.03 8.32
CA LEU A 51 -13.29 -9.62 7.97
C LEU A 51 -14.18 -8.66 8.76
N ARG A 52 -15.48 -8.97 8.86
CA ARG A 52 -16.43 -8.17 9.65
C ARG A 52 -16.11 -8.21 11.15
N GLU A 53 -15.76 -9.38 11.68
CA GLU A 53 -15.35 -9.54 13.07
C GLU A 53 -14.13 -8.66 13.40
N TYR A 54 -13.09 -8.72 12.58
CA TYR A 54 -11.89 -7.92 12.81
C TYR A 54 -12.11 -6.42 12.61
N SER A 55 -13.01 -6.03 11.69
CA SER A 55 -13.38 -4.63 11.54
C SER A 55 -14.11 -4.10 12.79
N ALA A 56 -15.08 -4.86 13.32
CA ALA A 56 -15.75 -4.50 14.57
C ALA A 56 -14.78 -4.44 15.75
N LYS A 57 -13.83 -5.37 15.82
CA LYS A 57 -12.85 -5.47 16.91
C LYS A 57 -11.80 -4.35 16.89
N PHE A 58 -11.21 -4.07 15.72
CA PHE A 58 -10.04 -3.18 15.61
C PHE A 58 -10.39 -1.79 15.10
N ASP A 59 -11.29 -1.70 14.14
CA ASP A 59 -11.72 -0.42 13.55
C ASP A 59 -12.94 0.16 14.28
N LYS A 60 -13.47 -0.57 15.29
CA LYS A 60 -14.66 -0.22 16.08
C LYS A 60 -15.89 0.10 15.21
N THR A 61 -15.90 -0.45 13.99
CA THR A 61 -16.88 -0.15 12.96
C THR A 61 -17.46 -1.46 12.46
N THR A 62 -18.78 -1.61 12.55
CA THR A 62 -19.46 -2.79 11.97
C THR A 62 -19.74 -2.51 10.51
N VAL A 63 -19.11 -3.28 9.62
CA VAL A 63 -19.25 -3.14 8.18
C VAL A 63 -20.33 -4.08 7.66
N ALA A 64 -21.44 -3.52 7.19
CA ALA A 64 -22.48 -4.31 6.51
C ALA A 64 -22.01 -4.77 5.13
N ALA A 65 -21.74 -3.80 4.25
CA ALA A 65 -21.18 -4.01 2.91
C ALA A 65 -19.66 -3.86 2.94
N LEU A 66 -18.94 -4.94 2.64
CA LEU A 66 -17.48 -4.90 2.55
C LEU A 66 -17.01 -4.07 1.36
N GLN A 67 -17.72 -4.14 0.23
CA GLN A 67 -17.41 -3.34 -0.95
C GLN A 67 -18.12 -1.99 -0.86
N VAL A 68 -17.37 -0.91 -1.11
CA VAL A 68 -17.93 0.43 -1.26
C VAL A 68 -18.67 0.52 -2.59
N SER A 69 -19.89 1.03 -2.56
CA SER A 69 -20.72 1.22 -3.76
C SER A 69 -20.24 2.39 -4.61
N GLU A 70 -20.55 2.36 -5.91
CA GLU A 70 -20.26 3.48 -6.82
C GLU A 70 -20.98 4.78 -6.37
N ALA A 71 -22.16 4.66 -5.76
CA ALA A 71 -22.90 5.79 -5.21
C ALA A 71 -22.18 6.44 -4.02
N GLU A 72 -21.60 5.64 -3.11
CA GLU A 72 -20.79 6.16 -2.00
C GLU A 72 -19.53 6.86 -2.49
N ILE A 73 -18.87 6.30 -3.51
CA ILE A 73 -17.68 6.91 -4.15
C ILE A 73 -18.05 8.25 -4.80
N ALA A 74 -19.14 8.29 -5.57
CA ALA A 74 -19.60 9.53 -6.20
C ALA A 74 -19.98 10.59 -5.16
N ALA A 75 -20.72 10.21 -4.12
CA ALA A 75 -21.11 11.11 -3.04
C ALA A 75 -19.90 11.67 -2.27
N ALA A 76 -18.82 10.88 -2.10
CA ALA A 76 -17.57 11.35 -1.52
C ALA A 76 -16.92 12.43 -2.39
N GLY A 77 -16.91 12.26 -3.71
CA GLY A 77 -16.45 13.28 -4.65
C GLY A 77 -17.21 14.61 -4.51
N GLU A 78 -18.53 14.58 -4.33
CA GLU A 78 -19.36 15.78 -4.17
C GLU A 78 -19.06 16.56 -2.86
N ARG A 79 -18.55 15.89 -1.83
CA ARG A 79 -18.18 16.53 -0.55
C ARG A 79 -16.82 17.22 -0.57
N LEU A 80 -15.99 16.99 -1.59
CA LEU A 80 -14.67 17.60 -1.69
C LEU A 80 -14.72 18.96 -2.41
N SER A 81 -13.87 19.90 -1.98
CA SER A 81 -13.71 21.19 -2.65
C SER A 81 -13.07 21.03 -4.04
N ASP A 82 -13.45 21.92 -4.96
CA ASP A 82 -12.87 21.94 -6.30
C ASP A 82 -11.36 22.22 -6.27
N GLU A 83 -10.90 23.03 -5.32
CA GLU A 83 -9.48 23.29 -5.10
C GLU A 83 -8.71 21.98 -4.83
N LEU A 84 -9.21 21.14 -3.93
CA LEU A 84 -8.58 19.86 -3.63
C LEU A 84 -8.63 18.91 -4.83
N LYS A 85 -9.77 18.86 -5.54
CA LYS A 85 -9.91 18.05 -6.76
C LYS A 85 -8.90 18.45 -7.83
N GLN A 86 -8.72 19.76 -8.06
CA GLN A 86 -7.74 20.30 -9.00
C GLN A 86 -6.30 20.00 -8.57
N ALA A 87 -5.97 20.14 -7.28
CA ALA A 87 -4.67 19.78 -6.75
C ALA A 87 -4.34 18.29 -6.97
N MET A 88 -5.30 17.40 -6.74
CA MET A 88 -5.14 15.97 -7.04
C MET A 88 -4.96 15.71 -8.54
N ALA A 89 -5.72 16.39 -9.41
CA ALA A 89 -5.59 16.25 -10.86
C ALA A 89 -4.19 16.68 -11.37
N VAL A 90 -3.66 17.78 -10.85
CA VAL A 90 -2.27 18.22 -11.16
C VAL A 90 -1.26 17.17 -10.69
N ALA A 91 -1.43 16.63 -9.48
CA ALA A 91 -0.54 15.59 -8.97
C ALA A 91 -0.58 14.32 -9.85
N VAL A 92 -1.78 13.84 -10.22
CA VAL A 92 -1.94 12.68 -11.10
C VAL A 92 -1.26 12.91 -12.45
N LYS A 93 -1.46 14.08 -13.08
CA LYS A 93 -0.83 14.41 -14.36
C LYS A 93 0.69 14.36 -14.29
N ASN A 94 1.29 14.90 -13.22
CA ASN A 94 2.74 14.89 -13.05
C ASN A 94 3.28 13.48 -12.76
N ILE A 95 2.59 12.71 -11.90
CA ILE A 95 2.91 11.31 -11.62
C ILE A 95 2.85 10.49 -12.91
N GLU A 96 1.78 10.66 -13.69
CA GLU A 96 1.56 9.96 -14.95
C GLU A 96 2.62 10.29 -16.00
N THR A 97 2.98 11.56 -16.14
CA THR A 97 4.06 12.01 -17.03
C THR A 97 5.37 11.29 -16.69
N PHE A 98 5.74 11.27 -15.41
CA PHE A 98 6.99 10.64 -14.98
C PHE A 98 6.99 9.11 -15.14
N HIS A 99 5.89 8.43 -14.82
CA HIS A 99 5.81 6.97 -14.93
C HIS A 99 5.68 6.49 -16.38
N ASN A 100 5.06 7.26 -17.27
CA ASN A 100 5.06 6.95 -18.71
C ASN A 100 6.46 7.03 -19.32
N ALA A 101 7.31 7.97 -18.87
CA ALA A 101 8.70 8.08 -19.31
C ALA A 101 9.57 6.85 -18.92
N GLN A 102 9.09 5.98 -18.03
CA GLN A 102 9.80 4.77 -17.58
C GLN A 102 9.45 3.52 -18.40
N GLN A 103 8.60 3.62 -19.42
CA GLN A 103 8.28 2.48 -20.27
C GLN A 103 9.53 1.95 -20.98
N LEU A 104 9.81 0.66 -20.80
CA LEU A 104 10.97 0.01 -21.42
C LEU A 104 10.75 -0.11 -22.93
N GLN A 105 11.78 0.25 -23.68
CA GLN A 105 11.84 -0.04 -25.11
C GLN A 105 11.91 -1.55 -25.32
N ALA A 106 11.34 -2.02 -26.43
CA ALA A 106 11.42 -3.43 -26.79
C ALA A 106 12.90 -3.81 -26.99
N VAL A 107 13.34 -4.89 -26.34
CA VAL A 107 14.64 -5.49 -26.64
C VAL A 107 14.38 -6.60 -27.64
N ASP A 108 15.02 -6.50 -28.79
CA ASP A 108 14.90 -7.47 -29.87
C ASP A 108 16.24 -7.56 -30.58
N VAL A 109 16.93 -8.68 -30.40
CA VAL A 109 18.30 -8.86 -30.86
C VAL A 109 18.47 -10.24 -31.46
N GLU A 110 19.12 -10.29 -32.62
CA GLU A 110 19.64 -11.52 -33.20
C GLU A 110 21.09 -11.68 -32.74
N THR A 111 21.35 -12.63 -31.85
CA THR A 111 22.67 -12.79 -31.24
C THR A 111 23.66 -13.50 -32.16
N LEU A 112 23.13 -14.40 -32.99
CA LEU A 112 23.80 -15.09 -34.10
C LEU A 112 22.76 -15.29 -35.21
N PRO A 113 23.16 -15.43 -36.49
CA PRO A 113 22.21 -15.73 -37.57
C PRO A 113 21.28 -16.91 -37.23
N GLY A 114 19.98 -16.66 -37.21
CA GLY A 114 18.93 -17.60 -36.83
C GLY A 114 18.56 -17.65 -35.34
N VAL A 115 19.25 -16.92 -34.46
CA VAL A 115 19.01 -16.93 -33.00
C VAL A 115 18.53 -15.56 -32.53
N ARG A 116 17.20 -15.38 -32.48
CA ARG A 116 16.54 -14.14 -32.05
C ARG A 116 16.09 -14.21 -30.59
N CYS A 117 16.50 -13.22 -29.80
CA CYS A 117 16.17 -13.06 -28.39
C CYS A 117 15.34 -11.78 -28.21
N GLN A 118 14.22 -11.88 -27.49
CA GLN A 118 13.35 -10.73 -27.20
C GLN A 118 13.08 -10.59 -25.70
N GLN A 119 13.06 -9.35 -25.21
CA GLN A 119 12.51 -9.01 -23.90
C GLN A 119 11.20 -8.25 -24.10
N VAL A 120 10.13 -8.80 -23.53
CA VAL A 120 8.81 -8.18 -23.54
C VAL A 120 8.30 -7.96 -22.12
N THR A 121 7.57 -6.86 -21.92
CA THR A 121 6.90 -6.57 -20.65
C THR A 121 5.45 -7.06 -20.70
N ARG A 122 4.94 -7.53 -19.56
CA ARG A 122 3.54 -7.91 -19.37
C ARG A 122 3.05 -7.39 -18.00
N PRO A 123 1.83 -6.85 -17.92
CA PRO A 123 1.28 -6.42 -16.63
C PRO A 123 1.12 -7.60 -15.67
N ILE A 124 1.17 -7.27 -14.39
CA ILE A 124 0.59 -8.15 -13.36
C ILE A 124 -0.93 -8.09 -13.53
N ALA A 125 -1.58 -9.24 -13.69
CA ALA A 125 -3.02 -9.29 -13.99
C ALA A 125 -3.87 -8.62 -12.89
N SER A 126 -3.54 -8.87 -11.62
CA SER A 126 -4.29 -8.35 -10.48
C SER A 126 -3.39 -7.75 -9.40
N VAL A 127 -3.68 -6.54 -8.95
CA VAL A 127 -2.92 -5.85 -7.89
C VAL A 127 -3.84 -5.34 -6.77
N GLY A 128 -3.38 -5.49 -5.53
CA GLY A 128 -4.04 -4.96 -4.34
C GLY A 128 -3.29 -3.76 -3.79
N LEU A 129 -4.00 -2.68 -3.51
CA LEU A 129 -3.48 -1.44 -2.95
C LEU A 129 -3.99 -1.34 -1.52
N TYR A 130 -3.09 -1.29 -0.54
CA TYR A 130 -3.48 -1.03 0.84
C TYR A 130 -3.18 0.41 1.20
N ILE A 131 -4.20 1.12 1.69
CA ILE A 131 -4.11 2.52 2.11
C ILE A 131 -4.40 2.58 3.60
N PRO A 132 -3.42 2.98 4.43
CA PRO A 132 -3.66 3.19 5.86
C PRO A 132 -4.75 4.24 6.08
N GLY A 133 -5.67 3.95 6.99
CA GLY A 133 -6.63 4.93 7.52
C GLY A 133 -6.03 5.73 8.69
N GLY A 134 -6.90 6.38 9.46
CA GLY A 134 -6.54 7.21 10.61
C GLY A 134 -7.04 8.65 10.46
N SER A 135 -6.64 9.52 11.39
CA SER A 135 -7.09 10.92 11.44
C SER A 135 -6.56 11.79 10.29
N ALA A 136 -5.51 11.36 9.59
CA ALA A 136 -4.96 12.04 8.42
C ALA A 136 -4.98 11.09 7.22
N PRO A 137 -5.89 11.28 6.24
CA PRO A 137 -6.01 10.39 5.10
C PRO A 137 -4.80 10.52 4.17
N LEU A 138 -4.09 9.40 3.95
CA LEU A 138 -2.92 9.35 3.06
C LEU A 138 -3.32 9.11 1.59
N PHE A 139 -4.27 9.91 1.08
CA PHE A 139 -4.81 9.77 -0.28
C PHE A 139 -3.74 9.92 -1.38
N SER A 140 -2.64 10.65 -1.13
CA SER A 140 -1.51 10.75 -2.06
C SER A 140 -0.86 9.39 -2.38
N THR A 141 -0.94 8.43 -1.44
CA THR A 141 -0.48 7.05 -1.67
C THR A 141 -1.34 6.34 -2.72
N VAL A 142 -2.64 6.65 -2.80
CA VAL A 142 -3.52 6.14 -3.86
C VAL A 142 -3.00 6.57 -5.21
N LEU A 143 -2.69 7.86 -5.37
CA LEU A 143 -2.19 8.42 -6.62
C LEU A 143 -0.87 7.77 -7.04
N MET A 144 0.04 7.55 -6.09
CA MET A 144 1.36 6.93 -6.32
C MET A 144 1.30 5.45 -6.66
N LEU A 145 0.22 4.74 -6.31
CA LEU A 145 0.10 3.29 -6.55
C LEU A 145 -0.83 2.97 -7.72
N ALA A 146 -1.98 3.62 -7.80
CA ALA A 146 -3.01 3.34 -8.79
C ALA A 146 -2.61 3.86 -10.18
N THR A 147 -1.97 5.03 -10.27
CA THR A 147 -1.50 5.61 -11.53
C THR A 147 -0.53 4.68 -12.28
N PRO A 148 0.57 4.20 -11.70
CA PRO A 148 1.45 3.24 -12.40
C PRO A 148 0.78 1.88 -12.64
N ALA A 149 -0.16 1.44 -11.80
CA ALA A 149 -0.92 0.21 -12.07
C ALA A 149 -1.80 0.34 -13.34
N ARG A 150 -2.44 1.51 -13.53
CA ARG A 150 -3.20 1.86 -14.73
C ARG A 150 -2.29 1.92 -15.96
N ILE A 151 -1.17 2.65 -15.87
CA ILE A 151 -0.18 2.77 -16.97
C ILE A 151 0.35 1.40 -17.41
N ALA A 152 0.65 0.52 -16.45
CA ALA A 152 1.14 -0.81 -16.76
C ALA A 152 0.08 -1.71 -17.45
N GLY A 153 -1.20 -1.36 -17.38
CA GLY A 153 -2.29 -2.17 -17.92
C GLY A 153 -2.72 -3.31 -16.99
N CYS A 154 -2.64 -3.13 -15.67
CA CYS A 154 -3.14 -4.13 -14.71
C CYS A 154 -4.67 -4.26 -14.87
N GLN A 155 -5.15 -5.48 -15.15
CA GLN A 155 -6.56 -5.73 -15.47
C GLN A 155 -7.48 -5.54 -14.27
N GLN A 156 -7.00 -5.90 -13.08
CA GLN A 156 -7.74 -5.76 -11.83
C GLN A 156 -6.92 -4.97 -10.81
N VAL A 157 -7.45 -3.84 -10.37
CA VAL A 157 -6.89 -3.02 -9.30
C VAL A 157 -7.90 -2.95 -8.16
N VAL A 158 -7.50 -3.43 -6.99
CA VAL A 158 -8.36 -3.52 -5.80
C VAL A 158 -7.75 -2.67 -4.70
N LEU A 159 -8.54 -1.86 -4.02
CA LEU A 159 -8.08 -1.03 -2.90
C LEU A 159 -8.75 -1.47 -1.61
N CYS A 160 -7.95 -1.64 -0.55
CA CYS A 160 -8.43 -1.88 0.81
C CYS A 160 -7.98 -0.74 1.72
N SER A 161 -8.90 -0.22 2.53
CA SER A 161 -8.61 0.76 3.56
C SER A 161 -9.50 0.53 4.79
N PRO A 162 -9.02 0.78 6.02
CA PRO A 162 -9.83 0.67 7.23
C PRO A 162 -11.07 1.59 7.16
N PRO A 163 -12.26 1.11 7.53
CA PRO A 163 -13.46 1.93 7.60
C PRO A 163 -13.46 2.84 8.86
N PRO A 164 -14.17 3.99 8.81
CA PRO A 164 -14.73 4.62 7.62
C PRO A 164 -13.61 5.17 6.70
N ILE A 165 -13.74 4.92 5.39
CA ILE A 165 -12.77 5.39 4.40
C ILE A 165 -13.03 6.89 4.15
N ALA A 166 -11.97 7.69 4.21
CA ALA A 166 -12.06 9.13 3.98
C ALA A 166 -12.43 9.46 2.53
N ASP A 167 -13.16 10.56 2.34
CA ASP A 167 -13.66 11.00 1.03
C ASP A 167 -12.52 11.24 0.04
N GLU A 168 -11.39 11.76 0.50
CA GLU A 168 -10.19 12.00 -0.29
C GLU A 168 -9.60 10.70 -0.85
N ILE A 169 -9.69 9.59 -0.12
CA ILE A 169 -9.21 8.27 -0.57
C ILE A 169 -10.14 7.73 -1.66
N LEU A 170 -11.46 7.85 -1.47
CA LEU A 170 -12.45 7.39 -2.43
C LEU A 170 -12.37 8.18 -3.75
N TYR A 171 -12.27 9.50 -3.65
CA TYR A 171 -12.11 10.36 -4.82
C TYR A 171 -10.77 10.10 -5.54
N ALA A 172 -9.65 9.98 -4.80
CA ALA A 172 -8.36 9.64 -5.40
C ALA A 172 -8.39 8.28 -6.12
N ALA A 173 -9.10 7.29 -5.56
CA ALA A 173 -9.28 5.99 -6.18
C ALA A 173 -10.08 6.11 -7.50
N GLN A 174 -11.20 6.84 -7.47
CA GLN A 174 -12.01 7.12 -8.66
C GLN A 174 -11.20 7.83 -9.75
N LEU A 175 -10.46 8.89 -9.39
CA LEU A 175 -9.64 9.68 -10.30
C LEU A 175 -8.56 8.83 -11.01
N CYS A 176 -8.00 7.84 -10.30
CA CYS A 176 -7.02 6.91 -10.86
C CYS A 176 -7.66 5.68 -11.55
N GLY A 177 -8.99 5.57 -11.61
CA GLY A 177 -9.72 4.48 -12.27
C GLY A 177 -9.89 3.20 -11.44
N VAL A 178 -9.73 3.28 -10.13
CA VAL A 178 -9.94 2.14 -9.21
C VAL A 178 -11.41 2.08 -8.81
N LYS A 179 -12.12 1.04 -9.25
CA LYS A 179 -13.56 0.85 -8.98
C LYS A 179 -13.85 -0.12 -7.83
N THR A 180 -12.95 -1.07 -7.57
CA THR A 180 -13.15 -2.09 -6.55
C THR A 180 -12.47 -1.68 -5.25
N ILE A 181 -13.25 -1.11 -4.32
CA ILE A 181 -12.78 -0.60 -3.03
C ILE A 181 -13.45 -1.37 -1.89
N PHE A 182 -12.69 -1.78 -0.88
CA PHE A 182 -13.18 -2.52 0.27
C PHE A 182 -12.88 -1.83 1.60
N ASN A 183 -13.89 -1.83 2.48
CA ASN A 183 -13.89 -1.43 3.88
C ASN A 183 -13.17 -2.46 4.76
N VAL A 184 -11.86 -2.66 4.53
CA VAL A 184 -11.04 -3.64 5.24
C VAL A 184 -9.67 -3.06 5.56
N GLY A 185 -9.33 -3.02 6.85
CA GLY A 185 -8.04 -2.54 7.35
C GLY A 185 -7.07 -3.64 7.77
N GLY A 186 -5.91 -3.24 8.29
CA GLY A 186 -5.01 -4.10 9.07
C GLY A 186 -4.43 -5.31 8.34
N ALA A 187 -4.00 -6.31 9.12
CA ALA A 187 -3.44 -7.55 8.59
C ALA A 187 -4.49 -8.38 7.84
N GLN A 188 -5.77 -8.28 8.25
CA GLN A 188 -6.90 -8.96 7.61
C GLN A 188 -7.15 -8.49 6.16
N ALA A 189 -6.78 -7.25 5.81
CA ALA A 189 -6.78 -6.77 4.43
C ALA A 189 -5.68 -7.41 3.57
N ILE A 190 -4.61 -7.91 4.17
CA ILE A 190 -3.44 -8.43 3.47
C ILE A 190 -3.61 -9.94 3.25
N ARG A 191 -4.39 -10.29 2.22
CA ARG A 191 -4.74 -11.69 1.98
C ARG A 191 -3.64 -12.47 1.27
N ARG A 192 -3.33 -13.67 1.77
CA ARG A 192 -2.47 -14.68 1.10
C ARG A 192 -3.27 -15.56 0.12
N PRO A 193 -2.61 -16.20 -0.88
CA PRO A 193 -3.32 -16.92 -1.92
C PRO A 193 -4.07 -18.15 -1.37
N ARG A 194 -5.40 -18.07 -1.45
CA ARG A 194 -6.42 -19.12 -1.25
C ARG A 194 -6.76 -19.54 0.20
N PRO A 195 -8.07 -19.77 0.47
CA PRO A 195 -9.23 -19.59 -0.41
C PRO A 195 -9.57 -18.11 -0.66
N ARG A 196 -10.46 -17.83 -1.63
CA ARG A 196 -11.05 -16.50 -1.79
C ARG A 196 -12.03 -16.27 -0.63
N THR A 197 -12.17 -15.03 -0.17
CA THR A 197 -13.41 -14.68 0.55
C THR A 197 -14.50 -14.45 -0.49
N GLU A 198 -15.74 -14.38 -0.06
CA GLU A 198 -16.89 -14.22 -0.93
C GLU A 198 -16.84 -12.87 -1.65
N SER A 199 -16.46 -11.79 -0.94
CA SER A 199 -16.42 -10.44 -1.50
C SER A 199 -15.06 -10.01 -2.06
N VAL A 200 -13.94 -10.34 -1.39
CA VAL A 200 -12.63 -9.74 -1.72
C VAL A 200 -11.85 -10.62 -2.72
N PRO A 201 -11.66 -10.17 -3.97
CA PRO A 201 -10.98 -10.95 -4.99
C PRO A 201 -9.52 -11.22 -4.61
N LYS A 202 -8.95 -12.27 -5.22
CA LYS A 202 -7.53 -12.58 -5.08
C LYS A 202 -6.73 -11.62 -5.95
N VAL A 203 -5.64 -11.09 -5.42
CA VAL A 203 -4.66 -10.29 -6.18
C VAL A 203 -3.32 -11.01 -6.29
N ASP A 204 -2.56 -10.67 -7.33
CA ASP A 204 -1.26 -11.25 -7.61
C ASP A 204 -0.12 -10.58 -6.84
N LYS A 205 -0.25 -9.29 -6.59
CA LYS A 205 0.74 -8.54 -5.80
C LYS A 205 0.05 -7.46 -4.96
N ILE A 206 0.55 -7.27 -3.74
CA ILE A 206 0.02 -6.27 -2.81
C ILE A 206 1.06 -5.14 -2.65
N PHE A 207 0.57 -3.90 -2.69
CA PHE A 207 1.33 -2.67 -2.57
C PHE A 207 0.84 -1.81 -1.40
N GLY A 208 1.58 -0.74 -1.12
CA GLY A 208 1.27 0.23 -0.08
C GLY A 208 2.03 0.01 1.23
N PRO A 209 2.27 1.07 2.02
CA PRO A 209 2.86 0.98 3.34
C PRO A 209 1.82 0.49 4.36
N GLY A 210 2.26 0.24 5.60
CA GLY A 210 1.36 -0.04 6.71
C GLY A 210 2.09 -0.11 8.03
N ASN A 211 1.33 -0.31 9.11
CA ASN A 211 1.89 -0.51 10.44
C ASN A 211 2.65 -1.87 10.54
N ALA A 212 3.17 -2.19 11.72
CA ALA A 212 3.91 -3.43 11.95
C ALA A 212 3.11 -4.69 11.56
N TYR A 213 1.81 -4.74 11.87
CA TYR A 213 0.94 -5.88 11.54
C TYR A 213 0.73 -6.03 10.02
N VAL A 214 0.47 -4.93 9.32
CA VAL A 214 0.34 -4.92 7.85
C VAL A 214 1.66 -5.31 7.19
N THR A 215 2.78 -4.81 7.73
CA THR A 215 4.12 -5.11 7.22
C THR A 215 4.47 -6.58 7.40
N GLU A 216 4.20 -7.15 8.57
CA GLU A 216 4.41 -8.57 8.85
C GLU A 216 3.45 -9.44 8.01
N ALA A 217 2.20 -9.02 7.81
CA ALA A 217 1.27 -9.73 6.93
C ALA A 217 1.74 -9.74 5.46
N LYS A 218 2.38 -8.65 5.00
CA LYS A 218 2.99 -8.54 3.65
C LYS A 218 4.34 -9.25 3.56
N ARG A 219 4.96 -9.61 4.69
CA ARG A 219 6.23 -10.32 4.69
C ARG A 219 6.03 -11.66 3.98
N PRO A 220 6.87 -12.00 2.99
CA PRO A 220 6.85 -13.35 2.42
C PRO A 220 7.11 -14.33 3.56
N GLY A 221 6.20 -15.28 3.80
CA GLY A 221 6.51 -16.43 4.64
C GLY A 221 7.65 -17.23 4.03
N GLN A 222 8.40 -17.98 4.84
CA GLN A 222 9.30 -19.03 4.31
C GLN A 222 8.52 -19.91 3.31
N PRO A 223 9.14 -20.29 2.19
CA PRO A 223 8.42 -20.54 0.95
C PRO A 223 7.66 -21.87 0.97
N ALA A 224 6.37 -21.81 0.65
CA ALA A 224 5.72 -22.79 -0.21
C ALA A 224 5.01 -22.02 -1.33
N SER A 225 5.66 -21.94 -2.50
CA SER A 225 5.27 -21.22 -3.72
C SER A 225 5.37 -19.68 -3.67
N GLY A 226 6.22 -19.14 -4.55
CA GLY A 226 6.77 -17.79 -4.46
C GLY A 226 5.83 -16.67 -4.90
N ARG A 227 5.82 -15.59 -4.12
CA ARG A 227 5.45 -14.23 -4.58
C ARG A 227 6.30 -13.16 -3.89
N ARG A 228 6.50 -12.05 -4.61
CA ARG A 228 7.43 -10.96 -4.29
C ARG A 228 6.66 -9.73 -3.80
N SER A 229 6.94 -9.26 -2.59
CA SER A 229 6.46 -7.95 -2.10
C SER A 229 7.27 -6.81 -2.75
N HIS A 230 6.72 -5.60 -2.82
CA HIS A 230 7.35 -4.48 -3.53
C HIS A 230 8.66 -3.99 -2.87
N ARG A 231 8.75 -4.04 -1.54
CA ARG A 231 9.94 -3.86 -0.66
C ARG A 231 9.47 -3.99 0.80
N HIS A 232 10.37 -4.30 1.75
CA HIS A 232 10.03 -4.23 3.18
C HIS A 232 9.72 -2.79 3.58
N ALA A 233 8.61 -2.55 4.29
CA ALA A 233 8.26 -1.23 4.80
C ALA A 233 9.19 -0.84 5.96
N GLY A 234 9.65 0.41 5.98
CA GLY A 234 10.42 1.00 7.07
C GLY A 234 9.84 2.38 7.41
N ARG A 235 10.17 2.93 8.60
CA ARG A 235 9.75 4.28 8.98
C ARG A 235 10.33 5.32 7.99
N PRO A 236 9.55 6.33 7.58
CA PRO A 236 10.09 7.47 6.84
C PRO A 236 11.16 8.17 7.70
N VAL A 237 12.25 8.58 7.09
CA VAL A 237 13.26 9.43 7.75
C VAL A 237 12.59 10.78 8.02
N GLY A 238 12.24 11.08 9.28
CA GLY A 238 11.75 12.40 9.69
C GLY A 238 10.50 12.46 10.57
N SER A 239 9.92 11.35 11.06
CA SER A 239 8.70 11.41 11.89
C SER A 239 8.93 11.70 13.39
N THR A 240 9.82 12.64 13.70
CA THR A 240 9.99 13.18 15.07
C THR A 240 10.03 14.71 15.00
N GLY A 241 8.98 15.37 15.49
CA GLY A 241 9.01 16.80 15.83
C GLY A 241 8.05 17.70 15.05
N ASP A 242 6.96 18.07 15.74
CA ASP A 242 6.22 19.33 15.70
C ASP A 242 6.37 20.24 14.46
N ARG A 243 5.44 20.16 13.50
CA ARG A 243 5.20 21.24 12.53
C ARG A 243 4.11 22.17 13.06
N ARG A 244 4.50 23.11 13.92
CA ARG A 244 3.77 24.38 14.00
C ARG A 244 3.97 25.12 12.67
N GLN A 245 2.91 25.16 11.88
CA GLN A 245 2.77 26.10 10.76
C GLN A 245 3.00 27.53 11.30
N ARG A 246 4.03 28.20 10.81
CA ARG A 246 4.07 29.67 10.77
C ARG A 246 4.03 30.07 9.30
N ARG A 247 2.94 30.79 9.00
CA ARG A 247 2.61 31.69 7.89
C ARG A 247 3.54 31.71 6.69
#